data_AF-A0A0G1PY05-F1
#
_entry.id   AF-A0A0G1PY05-F1
#
_cell.length_a   1.000
_cell.length_b   1.000
_cell.length_c   1.000
_cell.angle_alpha   90.00
_cell.angle_beta   90.00
_cell.angle_gamma   90.00
#
_symmetry.space_group_name_H-M   'P 1'
#
loop_
_entity.id
_entity.type
_entity.pdbx_description
1 polymer ?
#
loop_
_entity_poly.entity_id
_entity_poly.type
_entity_poly.pdbx_seq_one_letter_code
_entity_poly.pdbx_strand_id
1 'polypeptide(L)'
;MSKKLENQLNIQTRPPIVVVMGHVDHGKTTLLDFIRKTKVAEKEAGGITQAIGAYEIAYKDKPITFIDTPGHEAFSKMRSRGAHVADVAVLVVAADDGVKPQTVEAIHHITESKIPFVVAINKIDKPGVQADRVKKELAEKNVFVEQWGGSVPCAEISAKTGQGIDELLEMILLLAEMEELKGEPHKNAEGVVIEAYLDSQRGPVATFLVEDGALNLGDYMVRLN
;
A
#
# COMPACT_ATOMS: atom_id res chain seq x y z
N MET A 1 -20.54 9.63 -17.68
CA MET A 1 -21.83 9.88 -17.00
C MET A 1 -22.08 11.38 -16.93
N SER A 2 -23.33 11.84 -16.92
CA SER A 2 -23.64 13.28 -16.82
C SER A 2 -23.49 13.76 -15.37
N LYS A 3 -22.95 14.97 -15.14
CA LYS A 3 -22.84 15.62 -13.80
C LYS A 3 -24.15 15.64 -13.00
N LYS A 4 -25.29 15.51 -13.69
CA LYS A 4 -26.63 15.45 -13.09
C LYS A 4 -26.92 14.12 -12.38
N LEU A 5 -26.30 13.03 -12.83
CA LEU A 5 -26.41 11.69 -12.25
C LEU A 5 -25.47 11.54 -11.04
N GLU A 6 -24.26 12.09 -11.10
CA GLU A 6 -23.30 12.09 -9.98
C GLU A 6 -23.88 12.80 -8.74
N ASN A 7 -24.65 13.87 -8.95
CA ASN A 7 -25.31 14.62 -7.88
C ASN A 7 -26.53 13.90 -7.28
N GLN A 8 -27.13 12.94 -8.01
CA GLN A 8 -28.23 12.10 -7.50
C GLN A 8 -27.72 10.90 -6.69
N LEU A 9 -26.54 10.39 -7.02
CA LEU A 9 -25.88 9.27 -6.34
C LEU A 9 -24.97 9.70 -5.18
N ASN A 10 -24.77 11.01 -4.98
CA ASN A 10 -23.90 11.60 -3.96
C ASN A 10 -22.49 10.96 -3.93
N ILE A 11 -21.92 10.81 -5.13
CA ILE A 11 -20.59 10.25 -5.34
C ILE A 11 -19.56 11.19 -4.69
N GLN A 12 -18.72 10.65 -3.82
CA GLN A 12 -17.68 11.38 -3.10
C GLN A 12 -16.30 10.82 -3.42
N THR A 13 -15.28 11.65 -3.26
CA THR A 13 -13.89 11.18 -3.27
C THR A 13 -13.67 10.29 -2.05
N ARG A 14 -13.16 9.07 -2.27
CA ARG A 14 -12.83 8.14 -1.19
C ARG A 14 -11.33 8.12 -0.89
N PRO A 15 -10.90 7.74 0.32
CA PRO A 15 -9.48 7.55 0.62
C PRO A 15 -8.84 6.52 -0.32
N PRO A 16 -7.58 6.74 -0.76
CA PRO A 16 -6.83 5.72 -1.46
C PRO A 16 -6.47 4.56 -0.53
N ILE A 17 -6.59 3.35 -1.07
CA ILE A 17 -6.08 2.12 -0.51
C ILE A 17 -4.69 1.89 -1.09
N VAL A 18 -3.68 1.91 -0.22
CA VAL A 18 -2.27 1.88 -0.57
C VAL A 18 -1.65 0.58 -0.11
N VAL A 19 -1.13 -0.22 -1.02
CA VAL A 19 -0.40 -1.45 -0.68
C VAL A 19 1.10 -1.22 -0.69
N VAL A 20 1.80 -1.70 0.33
CA VAL A 20 3.27 -1.62 0.40
C VAL A 20 3.88 -2.97 0.03
N MET A 21 4.73 -2.96 -1.00
CA MET A 21 5.38 -4.15 -1.56
C MET A 21 6.90 -3.99 -1.63
N GLY A 22 7.61 -5.11 -1.76
CA GLY A 22 9.08 -5.12 -1.81
C GLY A 22 9.69 -6.34 -1.12
N HIS A 23 11.01 -6.47 -1.19
CA HIS A 23 11.74 -7.60 -0.61
C HIS A 23 11.69 -7.61 0.93
N VAL A 24 11.85 -8.79 1.53
CA VAL A 24 12.05 -8.94 2.98
C VAL A 24 13.24 -8.05 3.43
N ASP A 25 13.13 -7.49 4.63
CA ASP A 25 14.15 -6.59 5.23
C ASP A 25 14.45 -5.29 4.47
N HIS A 26 13.65 -4.92 3.46
CA HIS A 26 13.75 -3.61 2.81
C HIS A 26 13.06 -2.48 3.60
N GLY A 27 12.45 -2.80 4.75
CA GLY A 27 11.90 -1.83 5.69
C GLY A 27 10.45 -1.42 5.43
N LYS A 28 9.64 -2.29 4.79
CA LYS A 28 8.20 -2.09 4.61
C LYS A 28 7.46 -1.89 5.94
N THR A 29 7.62 -2.84 6.87
CA THR A 29 6.99 -2.76 8.20
C THR A 29 7.51 -1.55 8.99
N THR A 30 8.81 -1.24 8.89
CA THR A 30 9.39 -0.04 9.53
C THR A 30 8.81 1.25 8.98
N LEU A 31 8.59 1.33 7.66
CA LEU A 31 7.95 2.48 7.01
C LEU A 31 6.52 2.66 7.53
N LEU A 32 5.75 1.57 7.53
CA LEU A 32 4.37 1.57 8.01
C LEU A 32 4.29 1.91 9.51
N ASP A 33 5.22 1.41 10.31
CA ASP A 33 5.33 1.73 11.73
C ASP A 33 5.61 3.21 11.98
N PHE A 34 6.54 3.78 11.21
CA PHE A 34 6.87 5.20 11.30
C PHE A 34 5.62 6.04 10.96
N ILE A 35 4.96 5.73 9.85
CA ILE A 35 3.74 6.42 9.39
C ILE A 35 2.64 6.34 10.45
N ARG A 36 2.43 5.16 11.05
CA ARG A 36 1.42 4.94 12.10
C ARG A 36 1.83 5.53 13.47
N LYS A 37 3.07 6.01 13.64
CA LYS A 37 3.67 6.42 14.93
C LYS A 37 3.63 5.30 15.98
N THR A 38 3.94 4.09 15.55
CA THR A 38 3.93 2.87 16.37
C THR A 38 5.23 2.06 16.21
N LYS A 39 5.36 0.96 16.96
CA LYS A 39 6.52 0.07 16.92
C LYS A 39 6.09 -1.41 16.90
N VAL A 40 5.52 -1.87 15.80
CA VAL A 40 5.08 -3.27 15.66
C VAL A 40 6.20 -4.19 15.17
N ALA A 41 7.07 -3.72 14.25
CA ALA A 41 8.24 -4.46 13.78
C ALA A 41 9.16 -4.92 14.92
N GLU A 42 9.31 -4.10 15.98
CA GLU A 42 10.11 -4.44 17.16
C GLU A 42 9.50 -5.58 18.01
N LYS A 43 8.19 -5.84 17.86
CA LYS A 43 7.43 -6.80 18.69
C LYS A 43 7.13 -8.12 17.98
N GLU A 44 7.22 -8.17 16.66
CA GLU A 44 6.96 -9.37 15.87
C GLU A 44 8.18 -10.29 15.79
N ALA A 45 7.93 -11.60 15.80
CA ALA A 45 8.98 -12.60 15.71
C ALA A 45 9.73 -12.49 14.38
N GLY A 46 11.05 -12.27 14.45
CA GLY A 46 11.90 -12.09 13.26
C GLY A 46 11.91 -10.68 12.68
N GLY A 47 11.21 -9.72 13.29
CA GLY A 47 11.23 -8.30 12.87
C GLY A 47 10.46 -7.99 11.58
N ILE A 48 9.56 -8.88 11.15
CA ILE A 48 8.80 -8.79 9.90
C ILE A 48 7.30 -9.01 10.11
N THR A 49 6.47 -8.37 9.28
CA THR A 49 5.01 -8.57 9.27
C THR A 49 4.64 -10.00 8.87
N GLN A 50 3.85 -10.68 9.70
CA GLN A 50 3.38 -12.06 9.45
C GLN A 50 1.89 -12.17 9.06
N ALA A 51 1.10 -11.11 9.26
CA ALA A 51 -0.33 -11.04 8.94
C ALA A 51 -0.65 -9.84 8.04
N ILE A 52 -1.72 -9.91 7.23
CA ILE A 52 -2.19 -8.72 6.51
C ILE A 52 -2.94 -7.82 7.49
N GLY A 53 -2.47 -6.59 7.65
CA GLY A 53 -3.18 -5.54 8.39
C GLY A 53 -3.65 -4.45 7.43
N ALA A 54 -4.81 -3.85 7.72
CA ALA A 54 -5.19 -2.57 7.14
C ALA A 54 -5.32 -1.52 8.24
N TYR A 55 -4.85 -0.30 7.98
CA TYR A 55 -5.00 0.81 8.91
C TYR A 55 -5.08 2.14 8.17
N GLU A 56 -5.81 3.09 8.73
CA GLU A 56 -5.98 4.42 8.16
C GLU A 56 -5.14 5.45 8.93
N ILE A 57 -4.51 6.36 8.19
CA ILE A 57 -3.86 7.56 8.74
C ILE A 57 -4.41 8.81 8.08
N ALA A 58 -4.35 9.93 8.79
CA ALA A 58 -4.65 11.25 8.23
C ALA A 58 -3.33 11.98 7.91
N TYR A 59 -3.13 12.33 6.65
CA TYR A 59 -2.02 13.17 6.20
C TYR A 59 -2.58 14.46 5.57
N LYS A 60 -2.25 15.62 6.15
CA LYS A 60 -2.80 16.93 5.74
C LYS A 60 -4.33 16.92 5.61
N ASP A 61 -5.01 16.37 6.61
CA ASP A 61 -6.47 16.21 6.68
C ASP A 61 -7.09 15.31 5.59
N LYS A 62 -6.27 14.58 4.82
CA LYS A 62 -6.70 13.56 3.86
C LYS A 62 -6.44 12.16 4.41
N PRO A 63 -7.48 11.29 4.51
CA PRO A 63 -7.30 9.91 4.93
C PRO A 63 -6.58 9.09 3.86
N ILE A 64 -5.69 8.19 4.30
CA ILE A 64 -4.99 7.20 3.48
C ILE A 64 -5.06 5.86 4.21
N THR A 65 -5.57 4.84 3.52
CA THR A 65 -5.64 3.48 4.06
C THR A 65 -4.44 2.70 3.57
N PHE A 66 -3.62 2.16 4.46
CA PHE A 66 -2.49 1.31 4.12
C PHE A 66 -2.84 -0.16 4.35
N ILE A 67 -2.47 -1.01 3.40
CA ILE A 67 -2.44 -2.47 3.52
C ILE A 67 -0.99 -2.90 3.73
N ASP A 68 -0.69 -3.46 4.91
CA ASP A 68 0.57 -4.13 5.19
C ASP A 68 0.49 -5.57 4.68
N THR A 69 1.39 -5.96 3.78
CA THR A 69 1.45 -7.33 3.26
C THR A 69 2.78 -8.01 3.61
N PRO A 70 2.77 -9.27 4.06
CA PRO A 70 3.99 -10.03 4.28
C PRO A 70 4.82 -10.17 2.98
N GLY A 71 6.11 -9.83 3.06
CA GLY A 71 7.02 -9.88 1.90
C GLY A 71 7.55 -11.28 1.53
N HIS A 72 7.29 -12.30 2.34
CA HIS A 72 7.86 -13.65 2.15
C HIS A 72 7.14 -14.43 1.04
N GLU A 73 7.86 -15.26 0.27
CA GLU A 73 7.33 -16.02 -0.89
C GLU A 73 6.07 -16.86 -0.55
N ALA A 74 6.04 -17.43 0.66
CA ALA A 74 4.90 -18.19 1.19
C ALA A 74 3.55 -17.44 1.19
N PHE A 75 3.55 -16.11 1.02
CA PHE A 75 2.37 -15.25 1.05
C PHE A 75 2.03 -14.61 -0.31
N SER A 76 2.48 -15.21 -1.43
CA SER A 76 2.16 -14.72 -2.79
C SER A 76 0.65 -14.54 -3.05
N LYS A 77 -0.20 -15.45 -2.55
CA LYS A 77 -1.67 -15.32 -2.64
C LYS A 77 -2.20 -14.08 -1.91
N MET A 78 -1.58 -13.72 -0.79
CA MET A 78 -1.92 -12.53 0.00
C MET A 78 -1.50 -11.25 -0.73
N ARG A 79 -0.34 -11.26 -1.41
CA ARG A 79 0.10 -10.14 -2.27
C ARG A 79 -0.82 -9.91 -3.46
N SER A 80 -1.22 -10.97 -4.16
CA SER A 80 -2.19 -10.85 -5.27
C SER A 80 -3.53 -10.28 -4.80
N ARG A 81 -4.04 -10.72 -3.63
CA ARG A 81 -5.28 -10.18 -3.06
C ARG A 81 -5.14 -8.71 -2.65
N GLY A 82 -4.04 -8.33 -2.00
CA GLY A 82 -3.77 -6.94 -1.64
C GLY A 82 -3.57 -6.02 -2.86
N ALA A 83 -2.95 -6.53 -3.93
CA ALA A 83 -2.80 -5.82 -5.19
C ALA A 83 -4.17 -5.51 -5.83
N HIS A 84 -5.05 -6.51 -5.93
CA HIS A 84 -6.36 -6.31 -6.58
C HIS A 84 -7.27 -5.27 -5.91
N VAL A 85 -7.01 -4.95 -4.65
CA VAL A 85 -7.85 -4.07 -3.84
C VAL A 85 -7.19 -2.68 -3.68
N ALA A 86 -5.91 -2.57 -4.01
CA ALA A 86 -5.17 -1.32 -3.87
C ALA A 86 -5.37 -0.40 -5.07
N ASP A 87 -5.55 0.88 -4.76
CA ASP A 87 -5.60 1.95 -5.74
C ASP A 87 -4.21 2.43 -6.14
N VAL A 88 -3.26 2.37 -5.18
CA VAL A 88 -1.87 2.79 -5.37
C VAL A 88 -0.94 1.78 -4.71
N ALA A 89 0.20 1.50 -5.32
CA ALA A 89 1.26 0.69 -4.70
C ALA A 89 2.49 1.51 -4.32
N VAL A 90 3.15 1.13 -3.24
CA VAL A 90 4.48 1.63 -2.85
C VAL A 90 5.48 0.49 -3.00
N LEU A 91 6.39 0.60 -3.96
CA LEU A 91 7.48 -0.36 -4.14
C LEU A 91 8.70 0.08 -3.30
N VAL A 92 8.91 -0.58 -2.16
CA VAL A 92 10.03 -0.30 -1.28
C VAL A 92 11.26 -1.10 -1.73
N VAL A 93 12.35 -0.40 -2.00
CA VAL A 93 13.64 -1.01 -2.37
C VAL A 93 14.73 -0.43 -1.50
N ALA A 94 15.52 -1.27 -0.84
CA ALA A 94 16.58 -0.77 0.03
C ALA A 94 17.81 -0.31 -0.77
N ALA A 95 18.35 0.87 -0.43
CA ALA A 95 19.49 1.47 -1.10
C ALA A 95 20.79 0.66 -0.94
N ASP A 96 20.94 -0.05 0.18
CA ASP A 96 22.08 -0.92 0.46
C ASP A 96 22.03 -2.23 -0.34
N ASP A 97 20.83 -2.76 -0.57
CA ASP A 97 20.63 -4.12 -1.08
C ASP A 97 20.23 -4.18 -2.57
N GLY A 98 19.57 -3.14 -3.08
CA GLY A 98 19.16 -3.04 -4.48
C GLY A 98 17.94 -3.90 -4.84
N VAL A 99 17.73 -4.14 -6.13
CA VAL A 99 16.61 -4.93 -6.65
C VAL A 99 16.85 -6.41 -6.42
N LYS A 100 15.88 -7.08 -5.78
CA LYS A 100 15.93 -8.53 -5.45
C LYS A 100 14.84 -9.32 -6.16
N PRO A 101 14.90 -10.68 -6.16
CA PRO A 101 13.86 -11.51 -6.79
C PRO A 101 12.43 -11.16 -6.37
N GLN A 102 12.18 -10.94 -5.07
CA GLN A 102 10.86 -10.52 -4.58
C GLN A 102 10.46 -9.10 -5.00
N THR A 103 11.44 -8.21 -5.23
CA THR A 103 11.19 -6.89 -5.84
C THR A 103 10.70 -7.08 -7.27
N VAL A 104 11.31 -7.99 -8.03
CA VAL A 104 10.89 -8.30 -9.41
C VAL A 104 9.49 -8.90 -9.44
N GLU A 105 9.17 -9.81 -8.51
CA GLU A 105 7.79 -10.32 -8.34
C GLU A 105 6.80 -9.20 -8.03
N ALA A 106 7.14 -8.29 -7.12
CA ALA A 106 6.28 -7.15 -6.79
C ALA A 106 6.04 -6.25 -8.01
N ILE A 107 7.09 -5.94 -8.78
CA ILE A 107 6.98 -5.17 -10.04
C ILE A 107 6.01 -5.87 -11.00
N HIS A 108 6.12 -7.19 -11.15
CA HIS A 108 5.23 -7.96 -12.01
C HIS A 108 3.77 -7.84 -11.57
N HIS A 109 3.48 -8.07 -10.29
CA HIS A 109 2.11 -7.96 -9.76
C HIS A 109 1.50 -6.56 -9.92
N ILE A 110 2.28 -5.51 -9.65
CA ILE A 110 1.85 -4.11 -9.82
C ILE A 110 1.54 -3.83 -11.30
N THR A 111 2.43 -4.24 -12.20
CA THR A 111 2.30 -3.98 -13.64
C THR A 111 1.14 -4.77 -14.25
N GLU A 112 0.97 -6.05 -13.91
CA GLU A 112 -0.15 -6.87 -14.38
C GLU A 112 -1.50 -6.35 -13.90
N SER A 113 -1.55 -5.86 -12.65
CA SER A 113 -2.76 -5.30 -12.05
C SER A 113 -3.03 -3.86 -12.51
N LYS A 114 -2.09 -3.25 -13.26
CA LYS A 114 -2.16 -1.86 -13.76
C LYS A 114 -2.36 -0.83 -12.66
N ILE A 115 -1.80 -1.09 -11.48
CA ILE A 115 -1.92 -0.19 -10.34
C ILE A 115 -0.84 0.89 -10.49
N PRO A 116 -1.18 2.19 -10.43
CA PRO A 116 -0.17 3.24 -10.37
C PRO A 116 0.67 3.08 -9.10
N PHE A 117 1.97 3.36 -9.19
CA PHE A 117 2.86 3.12 -8.06
C PHE A 117 3.97 4.15 -7.95
N VAL A 118 4.45 4.31 -6.72
CA VAL A 118 5.62 5.10 -6.36
C VAL A 118 6.74 4.17 -5.89
N VAL A 119 7.98 4.49 -6.26
CA VAL A 119 9.16 3.80 -5.74
C VAL A 119 9.65 4.54 -4.49
N ALA A 120 9.85 3.81 -3.39
CA ALA A 120 10.47 4.30 -2.18
C ALA A 120 11.86 3.66 -2.02
N ILE A 121 12.92 4.42 -2.34
CA ILE A 121 14.30 3.98 -2.12
C ILE A 121 14.63 4.20 -0.64
N ASN A 122 14.61 3.13 0.15
CA ASN A 122 14.72 3.18 1.60
C ASN A 122 16.17 3.04 2.12
N LYS A 123 16.40 3.35 3.39
CA LYS A 123 17.69 3.26 4.10
C LYS A 123 18.76 4.22 3.59
N ILE A 124 18.37 5.40 3.13
CA ILE A 124 19.31 6.46 2.72
C ILE A 124 20.17 7.00 3.87
N ASP A 125 19.79 6.70 5.13
CA ASP A 125 20.56 7.05 6.32
C ASP A 125 21.86 6.24 6.47
N LYS A 126 22.01 5.13 5.74
CA LYS A 126 23.21 4.30 5.83
C LYS A 126 24.37 4.93 5.06
N PRO A 127 25.60 4.91 5.62
CA PRO A 127 26.77 5.46 4.92
C PRO A 127 27.10 4.64 3.67
N GLY A 128 27.44 5.32 2.58
CA GLY A 128 27.93 4.69 1.35
C GLY A 128 26.86 4.09 0.44
N VAL A 129 25.56 4.26 0.75
CA VAL A 129 24.48 3.86 -0.15
C VAL A 129 24.38 4.79 -1.35
N GLN A 130 24.00 4.24 -2.51
CA GLN A 130 23.88 4.99 -3.76
C GLN A 130 22.51 4.74 -4.37
N ALA A 131 21.59 5.70 -4.20
CA ALA A 131 20.24 5.61 -4.77
C ALA A 131 20.27 5.46 -6.30
N ASP A 132 21.22 6.08 -6.98
CA ASP A 132 21.38 5.98 -8.43
C ASP A 132 21.71 4.56 -8.92
N ARG A 133 22.36 3.73 -8.09
CA ARG A 133 22.54 2.30 -8.42
C ARG A 133 21.18 1.60 -8.50
N VAL A 134 20.32 1.83 -7.51
CA VAL A 134 18.99 1.23 -7.45
C VAL A 134 18.11 1.72 -8.61
N LYS A 135 18.17 3.00 -8.96
CA LYS A 135 17.45 3.56 -10.13
C LYS A 135 17.85 2.87 -11.43
N LYS A 136 19.15 2.58 -11.62
CA LYS A 136 19.64 1.81 -12.79
C LYS A 136 19.11 0.38 -12.80
N GLU A 137 19.19 -0.32 -11.67
CA GLU A 137 18.69 -1.69 -11.53
C GLU A 137 17.17 -1.78 -11.78
N LEU A 138 16.41 -0.76 -11.36
CA LEU A 138 14.97 -0.66 -11.63
C LEU A 138 14.69 -0.44 -13.12
N ALA A 139 15.48 0.40 -13.80
CA ALA A 139 15.35 0.61 -15.24
C ALA A 139 15.58 -0.68 -16.04
N GLU A 140 16.52 -1.55 -15.61
CA GLU A 140 16.73 -2.88 -16.21
C GLU A 140 15.51 -3.80 -16.05
N LYS A 141 14.60 -3.50 -15.11
CA LYS A 141 13.31 -4.19 -14.91
C LYS A 141 12.13 -3.43 -15.49
N ASN A 142 12.37 -2.48 -16.40
CA ASN A 142 11.37 -1.62 -17.03
C ASN A 142 10.63 -0.69 -16.06
N VAL A 143 11.21 -0.40 -14.90
CA VAL A 143 10.70 0.62 -13.98
C VAL A 143 11.52 1.90 -14.19
N PHE A 144 11.00 2.81 -15.00
CA PHE A 144 11.67 4.06 -15.33
C PHE A 144 11.21 5.19 -14.42
N VAL A 145 12.11 5.68 -13.56
CA VAL A 145 11.81 6.76 -12.62
C VAL A 145 11.80 8.14 -13.28
N GLU A 146 10.97 9.06 -12.79
CA GLU A 146 10.76 10.40 -13.36
C GLU A 146 12.05 11.22 -13.49
N GLN A 147 12.94 11.13 -12.49
CA GLN A 147 14.21 11.89 -12.50
C GLN A 147 15.11 11.52 -13.69
N TRP A 148 14.84 10.38 -14.35
CA TRP A 148 15.59 9.85 -15.49
C TRP A 148 14.76 9.85 -16.78
N GLY A 149 13.71 10.68 -16.83
CA GLY A 149 12.82 10.79 -17.99
C GLY A 149 11.79 9.66 -18.10
N GLY A 150 11.60 8.90 -17.01
CA GLY A 150 10.52 7.91 -16.89
C GLY A 150 9.20 8.50 -16.42
N SER A 151 8.29 7.64 -15.98
CA SER A 151 6.93 7.99 -15.55
C SER A 151 6.60 7.55 -14.13
N VAL A 152 7.52 6.89 -13.44
CA VAL A 152 7.30 6.34 -12.10
C VAL A 152 7.87 7.32 -11.06
N PRO A 153 7.03 7.94 -10.21
CA PRO A 153 7.52 8.79 -9.13
C PRO A 153 8.45 8.01 -8.20
N CYS A 154 9.47 8.67 -7.67
CA CYS A 154 10.48 8.05 -6.83
C CYS A 154 10.86 8.97 -5.69
N ALA A 155 10.70 8.48 -4.46
CA ALA A 155 11.09 9.16 -3.22
C ALA A 155 12.28 8.43 -2.59
N GLU A 156 13.29 9.20 -2.18
CA GLU A 156 14.41 8.72 -1.39
C GLU A 156 14.10 8.90 0.10
N ILE A 157 14.01 7.80 0.84
CA ILE A 157 13.50 7.81 2.22
C ILE A 157 14.41 7.10 3.23
N SER A 158 14.26 7.48 4.49
CA SER A 158 14.66 6.66 5.63
C SER A 158 13.45 6.39 6.51
N ALA A 159 12.95 5.16 6.46
CA ALA A 159 11.91 4.66 7.36
C ALA A 159 12.33 4.75 8.85
N LYS A 160 13.63 4.83 9.14
CA LYS A 160 14.16 4.90 10.50
C LYS A 160 14.16 6.33 11.05
N THR A 161 14.61 7.30 10.25
CA THR A 161 14.73 8.69 10.71
C THR A 161 13.50 9.53 10.39
N GLY A 162 12.69 9.09 9.43
CA GLY A 162 11.55 9.84 8.91
C GLY A 162 11.85 10.69 7.68
N GLN A 163 13.12 10.76 7.27
CA GLN A 163 13.53 11.57 6.12
C GLN A 163 12.79 11.10 4.85
N GLY A 164 12.24 12.05 4.09
CA GLY A 164 11.57 11.81 2.80
C GLY A 164 10.18 11.18 2.89
N ILE A 165 9.67 10.83 4.09
CA ILE A 165 8.35 10.20 4.22
C ILE A 165 7.22 11.18 3.89
N ASP A 166 7.36 12.47 4.23
CA ASP A 166 6.37 13.48 3.86
C ASP A 166 6.26 13.60 2.32
N GLU A 167 7.40 13.61 1.61
CA GLU A 167 7.45 13.63 0.14
C GLU A 167 6.80 12.37 -0.45
N LEU A 168 7.08 11.19 0.13
CA LEU A 168 6.42 9.95 -0.29
C LEU A 168 4.90 10.01 -0.14
N LEU A 169 4.39 10.53 0.99
CA LEU A 169 2.95 10.66 1.23
C LEU A 169 2.29 11.67 0.27
N GLU A 170 2.98 12.76 -0.07
CA GLU A 170 2.53 13.71 -1.09
C GLU A 170 2.42 13.06 -2.47
N MET A 171 3.44 12.29 -2.90
CA MET A 171 3.42 11.56 -4.16
C MET A 171 2.29 10.54 -4.23
N ILE A 172 2.04 9.81 -3.13
CA ILE A 172 0.93 8.84 -3.04
C ILE A 172 -0.42 9.54 -3.25
N LEU A 173 -0.64 10.67 -2.57
CA LEU A 173 -1.89 11.42 -2.71
C LEU A 173 -2.05 12.00 -4.12
N LEU A 174 -0.97 12.49 -4.73
CA LEU A 174 -1.01 13.02 -6.09
C LEU A 174 -1.39 11.92 -7.10
N LEU A 175 -0.78 10.73 -6.99
CA LEU A 175 -1.14 9.58 -7.81
C LEU A 175 -2.61 9.19 -7.62
N ALA A 176 -3.08 9.13 -6.38
CA ALA A 176 -4.47 8.82 -6.07
C ALA A 176 -5.46 9.85 -6.65
N GLU A 177 -5.11 11.14 -6.64
CA GLU A 177 -5.94 12.20 -7.23
C GLU A 177 -6.07 12.04 -8.75
N MET A 178 -5.01 11.59 -9.43
CA MET A 178 -5.02 11.34 -10.87
C MET A 178 -5.93 10.17 -11.27
N GLU A 179 -6.13 9.20 -10.37
CA GLU A 179 -7.05 8.07 -10.57
C GLU A 179 -8.53 8.43 -10.34
N GLU A 180 -8.83 9.66 -9.90
CA GLU A 180 -10.18 10.16 -9.65
C GLU A 180 -11.04 9.20 -8.78
N LEU A 181 -10.44 8.67 -7.70
CA LEU A 181 -11.08 7.67 -6.84
C LEU A 181 -12.43 8.15 -6.29
N LYS A 182 -13.49 7.40 -6.62
CA LYS A 182 -14.89 7.71 -6.28
C LYS A 182 -15.50 6.57 -5.46
N GLY A 183 -16.41 6.92 -4.57
CA GLY A 183 -17.26 5.98 -3.83
C GLY A 183 -18.66 6.56 -3.61
N GLU A 184 -19.61 5.68 -3.32
CA GLU A 184 -21.03 5.94 -3.06
C GLU A 184 -21.38 5.58 -1.61
N PRO A 185 -21.25 6.51 -0.64
CA PRO A 185 -21.40 6.19 0.79
C PRO A 185 -22.79 5.68 1.20
N HIS A 186 -23.81 5.84 0.36
CA HIS A 186 -25.19 5.50 0.67
C HIS A 186 -25.64 4.13 0.17
N LYS A 187 -24.82 3.42 -0.62
CA LYS A 187 -25.13 2.04 -1.00
C LYS A 187 -24.63 1.05 0.05
N ASN A 188 -25.09 -0.20 -0.08
CA ASN A 188 -24.60 -1.30 0.75
C ASN A 188 -23.09 -1.47 0.59
N ALA A 189 -22.40 -1.75 1.70
CA ALA A 189 -20.96 -2.00 1.66
C ALA A 189 -20.60 -3.17 0.74
N GLU A 190 -19.60 -2.93 -0.09
CA GLU A 190 -18.91 -3.91 -0.90
C GLU A 190 -17.42 -3.85 -0.54
N GLY A 191 -16.74 -5.00 -0.59
CA GLY A 191 -15.34 -5.06 -0.21
C GLY A 191 -14.83 -6.47 0.00
N VAL A 192 -13.66 -6.57 0.60
CA VAL A 192 -12.90 -7.81 0.71
C VAL A 192 -12.60 -8.17 2.16
N VAL A 193 -12.65 -9.46 2.46
CA VAL A 193 -12.09 -9.98 3.71
C VAL A 193 -10.57 -10.12 3.54
N ILE A 194 -9.81 -9.29 4.27
CA ILE A 194 -8.34 -9.30 4.22
C ILE A 194 -7.75 -10.34 5.15
N GLU A 195 -8.40 -10.62 6.28
CA GLU A 195 -7.97 -11.61 7.27
C GLU A 195 -9.17 -12.22 7.99
N ALA A 196 -9.07 -13.50 8.38
CA ALA A 196 -10.05 -14.16 9.24
C ALA A 196 -9.34 -15.12 10.20
N TYR A 197 -9.73 -15.11 11.48
CA TYR A 197 -9.16 -15.96 12.52
C TYR A 197 -10.20 -16.30 13.60
N LEU A 198 -9.88 -17.28 14.44
CA LEU A 198 -10.72 -17.67 15.58
C LEU A 198 -10.19 -17.01 16.85
N ASP A 199 -10.97 -16.08 17.42
CA ASP A 199 -10.68 -15.45 18.69
C ASP A 199 -11.31 -16.25 19.84
N SER A 200 -10.53 -16.47 20.91
CA SER A 200 -10.96 -17.29 22.05
C SER A 200 -12.15 -16.71 22.84
N GLN A 201 -12.37 -15.40 22.79
CA GLN A 201 -13.47 -14.72 23.51
C GLN A 201 -14.62 -14.33 22.59
N ARG A 202 -14.31 -13.95 21.34
CA ARG A 202 -15.27 -13.39 20.38
C ARG A 202 -15.77 -14.41 19.35
N GLY A 203 -15.15 -15.59 19.28
CA GLY A 203 -15.46 -16.58 18.25
C GLY A 203 -14.82 -16.24 16.90
N PRO A 204 -15.40 -16.64 15.76
CA PRO A 204 -14.86 -16.33 14.44
C PRO A 204 -14.88 -14.82 14.18
N VAL A 205 -13.72 -14.24 13.88
CA VAL A 205 -13.55 -12.81 13.57
C VAL A 205 -12.93 -12.66 12.20
N ALA A 206 -13.31 -11.61 11.48
CA ALA A 206 -12.72 -11.24 10.20
C ALA A 206 -12.48 -9.73 10.13
N THR A 207 -11.41 -9.35 9.43
CA THR A 207 -11.12 -7.97 9.06
C THR A 207 -11.64 -7.75 7.64
N PHE A 208 -12.57 -6.81 7.50
CA PHE A 208 -13.22 -6.47 6.24
C PHE A 208 -12.80 -5.07 5.81
N LEU A 209 -12.26 -4.96 4.61
CA LEU A 209 -11.92 -3.69 3.98
C LEU A 209 -13.07 -3.29 3.06
N VAL A 210 -13.73 -2.18 3.40
CA VAL A 210 -14.82 -1.61 2.60
C VAL A 210 -14.21 -0.83 1.44
N GLU A 211 -14.51 -1.27 0.22
CA GLU A 211 -14.07 -0.61 -1.02
C GLU A 211 -15.06 0.48 -1.44
N ASP A 212 -16.36 0.23 -1.21
CA ASP A 212 -17.44 1.14 -1.57
C ASP A 212 -18.68 0.92 -0.68
N GLY A 213 -19.53 1.93 -0.56
CA GLY A 213 -20.71 1.87 0.31
C GLY A 213 -20.42 2.09 1.80
N ALA A 214 -21.42 1.81 2.63
CA ALA A 214 -21.32 1.87 4.08
C ALA A 214 -21.88 0.60 4.73
N LEU A 215 -21.26 0.20 5.85
CA LEU A 215 -21.67 -0.95 6.66
C LEU A 215 -22.10 -0.44 8.03
N ASN A 216 -23.31 -0.80 8.46
CA ASN A 216 -23.88 -0.42 9.74
C ASN A 216 -24.08 -1.63 10.64
N LEU A 217 -24.16 -1.38 11.94
CA LEU A 217 -24.46 -2.43 12.91
C LEU A 217 -25.87 -2.99 12.65
N GLY A 218 -25.96 -4.32 12.48
CA GLY A 218 -27.21 -5.01 12.17
C GLY A 218 -27.37 -5.37 10.70
N ASP A 219 -26.48 -4.91 9.81
CA ASP A 219 -26.47 -5.30 8.41
C ASP A 219 -26.11 -6.79 8.24
N TYR A 220 -26.73 -7.43 7.26
CA TYR A 220 -26.42 -8.82 6.90
C TYR A 220 -25.32 -8.85 5.85
N MET A 221 -24.26 -9.60 6.13
CA MET A 221 -23.18 -9.83 5.17
C MET A 221 -23.37 -11.16 4.46
N VAL A 222 -23.22 -11.15 3.14
CA VAL A 222 -23.19 -12.35 2.30
C VAL A 222 -21.92 -12.35 1.48
N ARG A 223 -21.31 -13.53 1.30
CA ARG A 223 -20.19 -13.69 0.37
C ARG A 223 -20.75 -13.81 -1.04
N LEU A 224 -20.34 -12.91 -1.93
CA LEU A 224 -20.56 -13.04 -3.36
C LEU A 224 -19.59 -14.10 -3.92
N ASN A 225 -20.09 -15.01 -4.75
CA ASN A 225 -19.33 -16.11 -5.34
C ASN A 225 -18.49 -15.68 -6.53
#